data_AF-A0A1H8J5D9-F1
#
_entry.id   AF-A0A1H8J5D9-F1
#
_cell.length_a   1.000
_cell.length_b   1.000
_cell.length_c   1.000
_cell.angle_alpha   90.00
_cell.angle_beta   90.00
_cell.angle_gamma   90.00
#
_symmetry.space_group_name_H-M   'P 1'
#
loop_
_entity.id
_entity.type
_entity.pdbx_description
1 polymer ?
#
loop_
_entity_poly.entity_id
_entity_poly.type
_entity_poly.pdbx_seq_one_letter_code
_entity_poly.pdbx_strand_id
1 'polypeptide(L)'
;MVVGPTFSDDDPEQTGESAIYDRDVTGGTAVAVTNGRIDYDFPEANGPGIKVVPGPVDVGGNDLAGCIMASSGSTCDGPRQSGKRFKQKITGLGPTDLVFDTNPDGTIGEITDANGNTLDGDIGYRVFHKLTNETGAPLAGFKLSLGTGVGGDFTASGSGDGLSFSQDFENGPEKLNAYAQFPAGLFGEPSDRNGDLGGFFDRVERSGFKTVFGADMIETAGFFGSYGDTFGPWFTGEAVPTGLFWDDGNDDVEDPLIAWILDDGRVEQRRDVENGVVSNLAEDAFALFANLEEFKTTEADLFADLFSGAIEDLANVNMNFAIDLTGFAGESFTLRVTPTPVPLPATAPLLLVGIGAIAMIRRRKRTKAI
;
A
#
# COMPACT_ATOMS: atom_id res chain seq x y z
N MET A 1 -10.97 3.79 -17.56
CA MET A 1 -10.65 5.14 -17.07
C MET A 1 -10.98 5.12 -15.58
N VAL A 2 -10.23 5.83 -14.75
CA VAL A 2 -10.53 5.93 -13.31
C VAL A 2 -11.40 7.18 -13.17
N VAL A 3 -12.61 7.05 -12.62
CA VAL A 3 -13.56 8.16 -12.52
C VAL A 3 -13.98 8.32 -11.08
N GLY A 4 -14.08 9.55 -10.63
CA GLY A 4 -14.66 9.94 -9.36
C GLY A 4 -14.78 11.46 -9.34
N PRO A 5 -15.02 12.05 -8.16
CA PRO A 5 -15.18 13.49 -8.09
C PRO A 5 -13.94 14.22 -8.62
N THR A 6 -14.11 15.45 -9.08
CA THR A 6 -13.00 16.36 -9.33
C THR A 6 -13.18 17.51 -8.40
N PHE A 7 -12.15 17.83 -7.65
CA PHE A 7 -12.18 18.91 -6.68
C PHE A 7 -11.57 20.17 -7.30
N SER A 8 -12.10 21.33 -6.92
CA SER A 8 -11.58 22.65 -7.25
C SER A 8 -11.23 23.37 -5.97
N ASP A 9 -10.41 24.42 -6.07
CA ASP A 9 -9.85 25.23 -4.97
C ASP A 9 -10.88 25.84 -3.97
N ASP A 10 -12.17 25.57 -4.14
CA ASP A 10 -13.26 26.08 -3.31
C ASP A 10 -13.46 25.29 -1.99
N ASP A 11 -12.78 24.15 -1.81
CA ASP A 11 -12.76 23.37 -0.55
C ASP A 11 -11.37 22.76 -0.30
N PRO A 12 -10.58 23.27 0.67
CA PRO A 12 -9.26 22.73 0.97
C PRO A 12 -9.38 21.37 1.66
N GLU A 13 -8.54 20.41 1.25
CA GLU A 13 -8.39 19.07 1.86
C GLU A 13 -9.61 18.13 1.73
N GLN A 14 -9.90 17.73 0.49
CA GLN A 14 -10.88 16.69 0.20
C GLN A 14 -10.21 15.39 -0.25
N THR A 15 -10.55 14.29 0.41
CA THR A 15 -10.26 12.93 -0.09
C THR A 15 -11.38 12.50 -1.03
N GLY A 16 -11.00 12.01 -2.21
CA GLY A 16 -11.93 11.46 -3.18
C GLY A 16 -11.60 10.01 -3.51
N GLU A 17 -12.63 9.29 -3.92
CA GLU A 17 -12.55 7.87 -4.23
C GLU A 17 -12.99 7.62 -5.68
N SER A 18 -12.30 6.72 -6.37
CA SER A 18 -12.73 6.27 -7.68
C SER A 18 -13.91 5.29 -7.59
N ALA A 19 -14.87 5.42 -8.49
CA ALA A 19 -15.68 4.29 -8.91
C ALA A 19 -14.85 3.44 -9.91
N ILE A 20 -14.39 2.25 -9.48
CA ILE A 20 -13.82 1.28 -10.42
C ILE A 20 -14.96 0.71 -11.27
N TYR A 21 -14.75 0.67 -12.59
CA TYR A 21 -15.67 0.26 -13.70
C TYR A 21 -16.48 1.37 -14.39
N ASP A 22 -15.80 2.33 -15.02
CA ASP A 22 -16.44 3.27 -15.96
C ASP A 22 -16.39 2.83 -17.44
N ARG A 23 -15.51 1.88 -17.80
CA ARG A 23 -15.38 1.39 -19.17
C ARG A 23 -15.91 -0.03 -19.23
N ASP A 24 -16.88 -0.20 -20.11
CA ASP A 24 -17.24 -1.51 -20.60
C ASP A 24 -16.02 -2.14 -21.32
N VAL A 25 -15.37 -3.11 -20.67
CA VAL A 25 -14.27 -3.90 -21.24
C VAL A 25 -14.69 -5.34 -21.60
N THR A 26 -15.97 -5.68 -21.44
CA THR A 26 -16.53 -7.06 -21.60
C THR A 26 -17.94 -7.12 -22.22
N GLY A 27 -18.50 -6.03 -22.75
CA GLY A 27 -19.89 -5.92 -23.21
C GLY A 27 -20.94 -5.44 -22.16
N GLY A 28 -20.52 -4.95 -20.99
CA GLY A 28 -21.29 -4.09 -20.08
C GLY A 28 -20.68 -3.98 -18.67
N THR A 29 -21.04 -2.94 -17.88
CA THR A 29 -20.59 -2.76 -16.48
C THR A 29 -21.60 -3.27 -15.43
N ALA A 30 -22.79 -3.71 -15.85
CA ALA A 30 -23.93 -3.98 -14.95
C ALA A 30 -23.76 -5.17 -13.99
N VAL A 31 -22.75 -6.02 -14.20
CA VAL A 31 -22.44 -7.20 -13.36
C VAL A 31 -21.02 -7.18 -12.78
N ALA A 32 -20.29 -6.07 -12.96
CA ALA A 32 -18.93 -5.95 -12.45
C ALA A 32 -18.94 -5.81 -10.92
N VAL A 33 -18.12 -6.60 -10.23
CA VAL A 33 -17.92 -6.54 -8.78
C VAL A 33 -16.55 -5.97 -8.52
N THR A 34 -16.45 -4.83 -7.82
CA THR A 34 -15.15 -4.25 -7.47
C THR A 34 -14.68 -4.74 -6.11
N ASN A 35 -13.41 -5.12 -6.04
CA ASN A 35 -12.72 -5.45 -4.80
C ASN A 35 -11.63 -4.43 -4.48
N GLY A 36 -11.69 -3.25 -5.11
CA GLY A 36 -10.80 -2.14 -4.80
C GLY A 36 -11.30 -0.78 -5.28
N ARG A 37 -10.52 0.26 -4.97
CA ARG A 37 -10.69 1.63 -5.45
C ARG A 37 -9.35 2.36 -5.48
N ILE A 38 -9.25 3.43 -6.25
CA ILE A 38 -8.15 4.39 -6.22
C ILE A 38 -8.60 5.61 -5.44
N ASP A 39 -7.90 5.91 -4.35
CA ASP A 39 -8.10 7.11 -3.55
C ASP A 39 -7.08 8.18 -3.95
N TYR A 40 -7.46 9.43 -3.72
CA TYR A 40 -6.62 10.61 -3.93
C TYR A 40 -7.04 11.73 -2.99
N ASP A 41 -6.09 12.58 -2.64
CA ASP A 41 -6.32 13.72 -1.76
C ASP A 41 -6.05 15.01 -2.54
N PHE A 42 -6.92 16.00 -2.41
CA PHE A 42 -6.66 17.35 -2.93
C PHE A 42 -5.86 18.15 -1.88
N PRO A 43 -4.83 18.94 -2.28
CA PRO A 43 -4.42 19.27 -3.65
C PRO A 43 -3.35 18.33 -4.25
N GLU A 44 -3.01 17.21 -3.59
CA GLU A 44 -2.03 16.23 -4.11
C GLU A 44 -2.43 15.76 -5.52
N ALA A 45 -3.73 15.57 -5.76
CA ALA A 45 -4.32 15.39 -7.08
C ALA A 45 -5.72 16.02 -7.17
N ASN A 46 -6.12 16.45 -8.38
CA ASN A 46 -7.40 17.12 -8.62
C ASN A 46 -8.55 16.15 -9.01
N GLY A 47 -8.28 14.85 -8.98
CA GLY A 47 -9.21 13.80 -9.34
C GLY A 47 -8.57 12.41 -9.21
N PRO A 48 -9.37 11.34 -9.15
CA PRO A 48 -8.83 10.00 -9.04
C PRO A 48 -8.20 9.63 -10.38
N GLY A 49 -7.04 8.98 -10.34
CA GLY A 49 -6.40 8.62 -11.58
C GLY A 49 -5.08 7.92 -11.45
N ILE A 50 -4.82 7.11 -12.47
CA ILE A 50 -3.50 6.56 -12.78
C ILE A 50 -3.13 7.17 -14.12
N LYS A 51 -1.94 7.74 -14.22
CA LYS A 51 -1.37 8.22 -15.48
C LYS A 51 -0.13 7.41 -15.84
N VAL A 52 0.13 7.32 -17.14
CA VAL A 52 1.40 6.85 -17.68
C VAL A 52 2.17 8.08 -18.12
N VAL A 53 3.39 8.23 -17.63
CA VAL A 53 4.35 9.23 -18.11
C VAL A 53 5.32 8.48 -19.03
N PRO A 54 5.21 8.63 -20.36
CA PRO A 54 6.06 7.94 -21.31
C PRO A 54 7.39 8.67 -21.53
N GLY A 55 8.37 7.92 -22.03
CA GLY A 55 9.66 8.44 -22.46
C GLY A 55 10.75 8.03 -21.48
N PRO A 56 11.97 7.78 -21.97
CA PRO A 56 12.99 7.32 -21.08
C PRO A 56 13.37 8.40 -20.05
N VAL A 57 13.43 7.99 -18.79
CA VAL A 57 13.68 8.86 -17.64
C VAL A 57 14.75 8.21 -16.76
N ASP A 58 15.77 8.99 -16.39
CA ASP A 58 16.72 8.57 -15.37
C ASP A 58 16.11 8.85 -13.99
N VAL A 59 15.85 7.78 -13.23
CA VAL A 59 15.43 7.88 -11.83
C VAL A 59 16.48 7.24 -10.93
N GLY A 60 17.47 8.06 -10.57
CA GLY A 60 18.53 7.67 -9.64
C GLY A 60 19.53 6.68 -10.24
N GLY A 61 19.95 6.91 -11.48
CA GLY A 61 20.83 6.05 -12.26
C GLY A 61 20.12 4.86 -12.90
N ASN A 62 18.81 4.95 -13.13
CA ASN A 62 18.00 3.88 -13.71
C ASN A 62 17.28 4.40 -14.95
N ASP A 63 17.62 3.84 -16.10
CA ASP A 63 17.11 4.23 -17.41
C ASP A 63 15.77 3.53 -17.65
N LEU A 64 14.70 4.15 -17.14
CA LEU A 64 13.34 3.62 -17.22
C LEU A 64 12.70 4.02 -18.53
N ALA A 65 11.80 3.20 -19.09
CA ALA A 65 10.90 3.53 -20.20
C ALA A 65 9.93 4.69 -19.92
N GLY A 66 9.75 5.01 -18.63
CA GLY A 66 8.74 5.91 -18.11
C GLY A 66 8.24 5.43 -16.74
N CYS A 67 7.09 5.93 -16.32
CA CYS A 67 6.46 5.46 -15.09
C CYS A 67 4.93 5.43 -15.14
N ILE A 68 4.36 4.54 -14.33
CA ILE A 68 2.94 4.46 -14.00
C ILE A 68 2.77 5.03 -12.60
N MET A 69 1.99 6.09 -12.47
CA MET A 69 1.92 6.90 -11.25
C MET A 69 0.53 7.52 -11.03
N ALA A 70 0.31 8.14 -9.87
CA ALA A 70 -0.92 8.89 -9.60
C ALA A 70 -1.12 10.03 -10.62
N SER A 71 -2.38 10.38 -10.88
CA SER A 71 -2.76 11.53 -11.71
C SER A 71 -2.57 12.87 -10.99
N SER A 72 -1.39 13.08 -10.39
CA SER A 72 -0.97 14.30 -9.71
C SER A 72 -0.14 15.21 -10.63
N GLY A 73 0.23 16.41 -10.15
CA GLY A 73 1.17 17.31 -10.83
C GLY A 73 2.63 16.81 -10.85
N SER A 74 2.93 15.66 -10.26
CA SER A 74 4.30 15.17 -10.10
C SER A 74 4.86 14.45 -11.35
N THR A 75 6.17 14.23 -11.36
CA THR A 75 6.96 13.57 -12.42
C THR A 75 7.59 12.27 -11.91
N CYS A 76 8.13 11.41 -12.78
CA CYS A 76 8.75 10.15 -12.36
C CYS A 76 9.90 10.35 -11.35
N ASP A 77 10.68 11.40 -11.54
CA ASP A 77 11.83 11.84 -10.72
C ASP A 77 11.47 12.82 -9.60
N GLY A 78 10.18 13.15 -9.40
CA GLY A 78 9.73 14.12 -8.40
C GLY A 78 10.21 13.80 -6.96
N PRO A 79 10.15 14.75 -6.02
CA PRO A 79 10.61 14.52 -4.66
C PRO A 79 9.79 13.45 -3.91
N ARG A 80 10.22 13.08 -2.71
CA ARG A 80 9.37 12.31 -1.79
C ARG A 80 8.13 13.12 -1.42
N GLN A 81 7.04 12.43 -1.07
CA GLN A 81 5.77 13.05 -0.66
C GLN A 81 5.15 13.97 -1.73
N SER A 82 5.66 13.95 -2.98
CA SER A 82 5.08 14.73 -4.08
C SER A 82 3.84 14.09 -4.71
N GLY A 83 3.24 13.10 -4.04
CA GLY A 83 2.06 12.41 -4.51
C GLY A 83 2.20 11.58 -5.78
N LYS A 84 3.33 10.87 -5.93
CA LYS A 84 3.56 10.01 -7.11
C LYS A 84 2.84 8.69 -7.04
N ARG A 85 2.53 8.20 -5.84
CA ARG A 85 1.98 6.86 -5.66
C ARG A 85 0.47 6.91 -5.85
N PHE A 86 -0.05 6.16 -6.82
CA PHE A 86 -1.49 5.94 -6.84
C PHE A 86 -1.85 5.04 -5.65
N LYS A 87 -2.92 5.41 -4.93
CA LYS A 87 -3.32 4.80 -3.67
C LYS A 87 -4.46 3.82 -3.95
N GLN A 88 -4.15 2.54 -4.12
CA GLN A 88 -5.15 1.50 -4.30
C GLN A 88 -5.60 0.94 -2.95
N LYS A 89 -6.88 1.05 -2.65
CA LYS A 89 -7.53 0.40 -1.51
C LYS A 89 -8.06 -0.96 -1.97
N ILE A 90 -7.76 -2.01 -1.22
CA ILE A 90 -8.32 -3.34 -1.42
C ILE A 90 -9.56 -3.44 -0.52
N THR A 91 -10.75 -3.46 -1.10
CA THR A 91 -12.02 -3.36 -0.37
C THR A 91 -12.76 -4.69 -0.23
N GLY A 92 -12.27 -5.73 -0.90
CA GLY A 92 -12.83 -7.09 -0.83
C GLY A 92 -11.76 -8.16 -1.05
N LEU A 93 -12.15 -9.42 -0.89
CA LEU A 93 -11.23 -10.56 -1.03
C LEU A 93 -11.06 -11.06 -2.48
N GLY A 94 -11.85 -10.55 -3.42
CA GLY A 94 -11.64 -10.82 -4.84
C GLY A 94 -10.51 -9.98 -5.45
N PRO A 95 -10.09 -10.27 -6.69
CA PRO A 95 -9.06 -9.50 -7.35
C PRO A 95 -9.55 -8.10 -7.76
N THR A 96 -8.60 -7.18 -7.88
CA THR A 96 -8.77 -5.90 -8.58
C THR A 96 -7.90 -5.89 -9.83
N ASP A 97 -8.48 -5.51 -10.96
CA ASP A 97 -7.81 -5.48 -12.25
C ASP A 97 -7.59 -4.04 -12.70
N LEU A 98 -6.34 -3.66 -12.92
CA LEU A 98 -5.95 -2.37 -13.50
C LEU A 98 -5.55 -2.62 -14.96
N VAL A 99 -6.30 -2.04 -15.89
CA VAL A 99 -6.09 -2.22 -17.34
C VAL A 99 -5.35 -1.01 -17.90
N PHE A 100 -4.28 -1.28 -18.63
CA PHE A 100 -3.46 -0.28 -19.29
C PHE A 100 -3.48 -0.52 -20.78
N ASP A 101 -3.90 0.50 -21.53
CA ASP A 101 -3.82 0.49 -22.99
C ASP A 101 -2.34 0.64 -23.39
N THR A 102 -1.90 -0.13 -24.38
CA THR A 102 -0.54 -0.11 -24.91
C THR A 102 -0.53 0.54 -26.28
N ASN A 103 0.63 1.03 -26.69
CA ASN A 103 0.86 1.38 -28.09
C ASN A 103 1.55 0.18 -28.77
N PRO A 104 0.84 -0.61 -29.59
CA PRO A 104 1.41 -1.82 -30.21
C PRO A 104 2.59 -1.52 -31.14
N ASP A 105 2.65 -0.28 -31.66
CA ASP A 105 3.73 0.21 -32.51
C ASP A 105 4.91 0.81 -31.68
N GLY A 106 4.81 0.76 -30.35
CA GLY A 106 5.59 1.56 -29.41
C GLY A 106 7.06 1.19 -29.35
N THR A 107 7.87 1.82 -30.20
CA THR A 107 9.30 1.98 -29.92
C THR A 107 9.49 3.07 -28.88
N ILE A 108 10.13 2.74 -27.76
CA ILE A 108 10.66 3.75 -26.85
C ILE A 108 11.93 4.27 -27.52
N GLY A 109 11.88 5.50 -28.00
CA GLY A 109 13.04 6.12 -28.64
C GLY A 109 14.11 6.43 -27.59
N GLU A 110 15.38 6.27 -27.96
CA GLU A 110 16.50 6.75 -27.15
C GLU A 110 16.38 8.27 -26.91
N ILE A 111 16.58 8.71 -25.67
CA ILE A 111 16.69 10.13 -25.30
C ILE A 111 18.00 10.33 -24.55
N THR A 112 18.64 11.48 -24.72
CA THR A 112 19.80 11.86 -23.89
C THR A 112 19.34 12.63 -22.65
N ASP A 113 19.78 12.21 -21.47
CA ASP A 113 19.52 12.93 -20.21
C ASP A 113 20.22 14.30 -20.17
N ALA A 114 19.96 15.07 -19.10
CA ALA A 114 20.58 16.39 -18.91
C ALA A 114 22.12 16.35 -18.76
N ASN A 115 22.69 15.16 -18.51
CA ASN A 115 24.12 14.94 -18.31
C ASN A 115 24.83 14.39 -19.56
N GLY A 116 24.10 14.08 -20.64
CA GLY A 116 24.66 13.54 -21.87
C GLY A 116 24.62 12.02 -21.99
N ASN A 117 23.96 11.31 -21.08
CA ASN A 117 23.82 9.84 -21.13
C ASN A 117 22.65 9.44 -22.03
N THR A 118 22.83 8.43 -22.88
CA THR A 118 21.72 7.84 -23.64
C THR A 118 20.88 6.97 -22.72
N LEU A 119 19.58 7.25 -22.68
CA LEU A 119 18.55 6.46 -22.05
C LEU A 119 17.75 5.76 -23.14
N ASP A 120 17.70 4.44 -23.13
CA ASP A 120 16.92 3.61 -24.07
C ASP A 120 15.63 3.04 -23.45
N GLY A 121 15.55 3.05 -22.11
CA GLY A 121 14.37 2.62 -21.37
C GLY A 121 14.34 1.12 -21.09
N ASP A 122 15.50 0.45 -21.14
CA ASP A 122 15.66 -0.99 -20.99
C ASP A 122 15.07 -1.57 -19.69
N ILE A 123 14.93 -0.77 -18.63
CA ILE A 123 14.35 -1.23 -17.36
C ILE A 123 12.81 -1.34 -17.44
N GLY A 124 12.15 -0.71 -18.41
CA GLY A 124 10.70 -0.67 -18.49
C GLY A 124 10.04 0.38 -17.58
N TYR A 125 8.72 0.29 -17.41
CA TYR A 125 7.91 1.30 -16.73
C TYR A 125 7.91 1.08 -15.23
N ARG A 126 8.52 1.99 -14.46
CA ARG A 126 8.44 1.95 -12.99
C ARG A 126 7.01 2.20 -12.52
N VAL A 127 6.53 1.40 -11.58
CA VAL A 127 5.19 1.55 -10.99
C VAL A 127 5.30 2.13 -9.58
N PHE A 128 4.68 3.28 -9.35
CA PHE A 128 4.56 3.93 -8.05
C PHE A 128 3.22 3.57 -7.42
N HIS A 129 3.19 2.50 -6.62
CA HIS A 129 1.94 1.93 -6.10
C HIS A 129 1.94 1.96 -4.56
N LYS A 130 0.85 2.45 -3.96
CA LYS A 130 0.54 2.23 -2.54
C LYS A 130 -0.71 1.35 -2.46
N LEU A 131 -0.62 0.24 -1.74
CA LEU A 131 -1.74 -0.64 -1.42
C LEU A 131 -2.19 -0.37 0.02
N THR A 132 -3.49 -0.26 0.23
CA THR A 132 -4.08 -0.22 1.57
C THR A 132 -5.08 -1.37 1.72
N ASN A 133 -5.05 -2.08 2.83
CA ASN A 133 -6.07 -3.07 3.15
C ASN A 133 -7.29 -2.37 3.76
N GLU A 134 -8.42 -2.43 3.08
CA GLU A 134 -9.74 -1.96 3.52
C GLU A 134 -10.78 -3.08 3.39
N THR A 135 -10.34 -4.33 3.50
CA THR A 135 -11.23 -5.50 3.32
C THR A 135 -12.16 -5.75 4.51
N GLY A 136 -11.98 -4.99 5.60
CA GLY A 136 -12.65 -5.21 6.89
C GLY A 136 -12.06 -6.39 7.68
N ALA A 137 -10.97 -7.00 7.20
CA ALA A 137 -10.28 -8.08 7.87
C ALA A 137 -8.76 -8.02 7.64
N PRO A 138 -7.95 -8.58 8.56
CA PRO A 138 -6.52 -8.66 8.35
C PRO A 138 -6.16 -9.58 7.16
N LEU A 139 -5.10 -9.25 6.44
CA LEU A 139 -4.58 -10.02 5.31
C LEU A 139 -3.20 -10.61 5.65
N ALA A 140 -2.88 -11.77 5.07
CA ALA A 140 -1.54 -12.37 5.13
C ALA A 140 -0.58 -11.80 4.08
N GLY A 141 -1.10 -11.05 3.11
CA GLY A 141 -0.32 -10.46 2.02
C GLY A 141 -1.15 -10.26 0.75
N PHE A 142 -0.48 -10.25 -0.40
CA PHE A 142 -1.10 -10.06 -1.72
C PHE A 142 -0.23 -10.65 -2.83
N LYS A 143 -0.82 -10.75 -4.02
CA LYS A 143 -0.15 -11.16 -5.26
C LYS A 143 -0.46 -10.18 -6.37
N LEU A 144 0.57 -9.83 -7.13
CA LEU A 144 0.48 -9.12 -8.41
C LEU A 144 0.62 -10.13 -9.54
N SER A 145 -0.17 -10.01 -10.59
CA SER A 145 -0.09 -10.85 -11.78
C SER A 145 -0.31 -10.03 -13.03
N LEU A 146 0.49 -10.28 -14.05
CA LEU A 146 0.32 -9.70 -15.38
C LEU A 146 -0.52 -10.63 -16.27
N GLY A 147 -1.21 -10.05 -17.24
CA GLY A 147 -2.05 -10.81 -18.16
C GLY A 147 -2.91 -9.91 -19.03
N THR A 148 -3.98 -10.49 -19.58
CA THR A 148 -4.98 -9.80 -20.40
C THR A 148 -6.38 -10.19 -19.96
N GLY A 149 -7.39 -9.37 -20.29
CA GLY A 149 -8.75 -9.56 -19.82
C GLY A 149 -8.93 -9.21 -18.34
N VAL A 150 -10.17 -9.30 -17.85
CA VAL A 150 -10.53 -8.89 -16.48
C VAL A 150 -11.50 -9.89 -15.84
N GLY A 151 -11.67 -9.83 -14.53
CA GLY A 151 -12.62 -10.65 -13.79
C GLY A 151 -12.39 -12.16 -14.01
N GLY A 152 -13.47 -12.88 -14.33
CA GLY A 152 -13.40 -14.32 -14.65
C GLY A 152 -12.69 -14.63 -15.98
N ASP A 153 -12.59 -13.66 -16.89
CA ASP A 153 -11.99 -13.81 -18.22
C ASP A 153 -10.49 -13.44 -18.25
N PHE A 154 -9.93 -13.05 -17.11
CA PHE A 154 -8.50 -12.78 -16.99
C PHE A 154 -7.68 -14.02 -17.36
N THR A 155 -6.79 -13.83 -18.31
CA THR A 155 -5.82 -14.81 -18.76
C THR A 155 -4.44 -14.34 -18.33
N ALA A 156 -3.81 -15.10 -17.44
CA ALA A 156 -2.46 -14.80 -16.98
C ALA A 156 -1.48 -14.79 -18.16
N SER A 157 -0.54 -13.86 -18.11
CA SER A 157 0.61 -13.82 -19.01
C SER A 157 1.47 -15.07 -18.85
N GLY A 158 2.24 -15.39 -19.88
CA GLY A 158 3.16 -16.52 -19.86
C GLY A 158 4.43 -16.24 -20.66
N SER A 159 5.45 -17.03 -20.35
CA SER A 159 6.80 -16.91 -20.95
C SER A 159 6.80 -16.62 -22.46
N GLY A 160 7.43 -15.51 -22.82
CA GLY A 160 7.72 -15.14 -24.22
C GLY A 160 6.59 -14.39 -24.93
N ASP A 161 5.54 -13.98 -24.21
CA ASP A 161 4.50 -13.08 -24.75
C ASP A 161 4.92 -11.59 -24.77
N GLY A 162 6.09 -11.27 -24.19
CA GLY A 162 6.67 -9.93 -24.15
C GLY A 162 6.15 -9.05 -23.01
N LEU A 163 5.28 -9.57 -22.14
CA LEU A 163 4.76 -8.87 -20.97
C LEU A 163 5.39 -9.46 -19.71
N SER A 164 6.17 -8.69 -18.97
CA SER A 164 6.77 -9.18 -17.73
C SER A 164 7.04 -8.07 -16.71
N PHE A 165 7.29 -8.45 -15.47
CA PHE A 165 7.97 -7.60 -14.51
C PHE A 165 9.45 -7.56 -14.87
N SER A 166 10.02 -6.35 -14.88
CA SER A 166 11.41 -6.14 -15.29
C SER A 166 12.39 -6.76 -14.31
N GLN A 167 13.28 -7.61 -14.83
CA GLN A 167 14.42 -8.17 -14.10
C GLN A 167 15.59 -7.18 -13.98
N ASP A 168 15.58 -6.12 -14.79
CA ASP A 168 16.65 -5.11 -14.82
C ASP A 168 16.36 -3.96 -13.84
N PHE A 169 15.18 -3.92 -13.24
CA PHE A 169 14.86 -2.96 -12.19
C PHE A 169 15.57 -3.33 -10.89
N GLU A 170 16.81 -2.87 -10.64
CA GLU A 170 17.58 -3.20 -9.43
C GLU A 170 17.56 -2.06 -8.38
N ASN A 171 16.43 -1.36 -8.21
CA ASN A 171 16.34 -0.14 -7.37
C ASN A 171 15.82 -0.41 -5.94
N GLY A 172 15.60 -1.67 -5.57
CA GLY A 172 15.22 -2.05 -4.22
C GLY A 172 16.39 -2.08 -3.23
N PRO A 173 16.09 -2.17 -1.92
CA PRO A 173 17.10 -2.57 -0.93
C PRO A 173 17.81 -3.84 -1.40
N GLU A 174 19.13 -3.92 -1.24
CA GLU A 174 19.93 -5.06 -1.72
C GLU A 174 19.72 -5.39 -3.22
N LYS A 175 19.38 -4.40 -4.05
CA LYS A 175 19.12 -4.54 -5.49
C LYS A 175 17.90 -5.40 -5.85
N LEU A 176 16.92 -5.51 -4.95
CA LEU A 176 15.69 -6.26 -5.24
C LEU A 176 14.89 -5.69 -6.43
N ASN A 177 14.34 -6.58 -7.26
CA ASN A 177 13.50 -6.22 -8.41
C ASN A 177 12.06 -5.84 -8.06
N ALA A 178 11.61 -6.25 -6.89
CA ALA A 178 10.32 -5.84 -6.37
C ALA A 178 10.38 -5.84 -4.85
N TYR A 179 9.83 -4.79 -4.24
CA TYR A 179 9.81 -4.67 -2.79
C TYR A 179 8.54 -3.99 -2.30
N ALA A 180 8.03 -4.52 -1.19
CA ALA A 180 6.81 -4.09 -0.52
C ALA A 180 7.16 -3.69 0.92
N GLN A 181 7.10 -2.39 1.22
CA GLN A 181 7.53 -1.84 2.51
C GLN A 181 6.44 -1.00 3.15
N PHE A 182 6.26 -1.15 4.46
CA PHE A 182 5.47 -0.20 5.25
C PHE A 182 6.12 1.20 5.19
N PRO A 183 5.38 2.26 5.52
CA PRO A 183 5.88 3.64 5.49
C PRO A 183 7.11 3.85 6.36
N ALA A 184 7.98 4.77 5.94
CA ALA A 184 9.26 4.99 6.58
C ALA A 184 9.20 5.76 7.89
N GLY A 185 8.15 6.57 8.09
CA GLY A 185 7.91 7.22 9.37
C GLY A 185 7.62 6.24 10.51
N LEU A 186 7.26 4.98 10.18
CA LEU A 186 6.95 3.93 11.14
C LEU A 186 8.09 2.93 11.37
N PHE A 187 8.87 2.61 10.33
CA PHE A 187 9.94 1.61 10.42
C PHE A 187 11.17 2.05 9.62
N GLY A 188 12.38 1.86 10.14
CA GLY A 188 13.66 2.08 9.47
C GLY A 188 14.49 3.22 10.05
N GLU A 189 15.77 3.24 9.68
CA GLU A 189 16.72 4.26 10.12
C GLU A 189 16.34 5.68 9.68
N PRO A 190 16.70 6.69 10.51
CA PRO A 190 16.75 8.06 10.06
C PRO A 190 17.56 8.18 8.78
N SER A 191 17.07 8.97 7.84
CA SER A 191 17.82 9.29 6.62
C SER A 191 17.37 10.63 6.07
N ASP A 192 18.21 11.23 5.24
CA ASP A 192 17.85 12.38 4.39
C ASP A 192 16.49 12.18 3.68
N ARG A 193 16.21 10.94 3.28
CA ARG A 193 14.96 10.52 2.66
C ARG A 193 13.82 10.26 3.64
N ASN A 194 14.04 9.93 4.91
CA ASN A 194 13.04 9.46 5.89
C ASN A 194 12.79 10.45 7.05
N GLY A 195 13.49 11.58 7.07
CA GLY A 195 13.52 12.50 8.20
C GLY A 195 14.50 12.04 9.28
N ASP A 196 14.96 12.99 10.10
CA ASP A 196 15.99 12.76 11.11
C ASP A 196 15.48 11.93 12.32
N LEU A 197 14.17 11.70 12.42
CA LEU A 197 13.55 10.93 13.50
C LEU A 197 13.63 9.41 13.29
N GLY A 198 13.67 8.93 12.04
CA GLY A 198 13.52 7.51 11.74
C GLY A 198 12.12 6.95 12.09
N GLY A 199 11.98 5.63 12.00
CA GLY A 199 10.72 4.93 12.22
C GLY A 199 10.23 4.97 13.67
N PHE A 200 8.94 5.20 13.89
CA PHE A 200 8.34 5.25 15.22
C PHE A 200 8.42 3.90 15.97
N PHE A 201 8.06 2.79 15.32
CA PHE A 201 8.05 1.46 15.93
C PHE A 201 9.42 0.78 15.89
N ASP A 202 10.19 1.05 14.85
CA ASP A 202 11.51 0.48 14.64
C ASP A 202 12.43 1.50 13.97
N ARG A 203 13.52 1.85 14.65
CA ARG A 203 14.47 2.86 14.20
C ARG A 203 15.69 2.27 13.51
N VAL A 204 15.75 0.95 13.38
CA VAL A 204 16.90 0.25 12.81
C VAL A 204 16.48 -0.48 11.54
N GLU A 205 15.43 -1.30 11.61
CA GLU A 205 15.05 -2.13 10.48
C GLU A 205 13.81 -1.61 9.75
N ARG A 206 13.85 -1.72 8.42
CA ARG A 206 12.64 -1.62 7.59
C ARG A 206 11.73 -2.79 7.92
N SER A 207 10.42 -2.55 7.90
CA SER A 207 9.42 -3.61 7.87
C SER A 207 8.67 -3.67 6.55
N GLY A 208 8.22 -4.85 6.17
CA GLY A 208 7.49 -5.07 4.93
C GLY A 208 7.17 -6.52 4.65
N PHE A 209 6.81 -6.81 3.40
CA PHE A 209 6.62 -8.17 2.92
C PHE A 209 7.83 -8.66 2.14
N LYS A 210 8.26 -9.89 2.41
CA LYS A 210 9.16 -10.62 1.52
C LYS A 210 8.44 -10.84 0.20
N THR A 211 9.12 -10.64 -0.91
CA THR A 211 8.57 -10.82 -2.25
C THR A 211 9.20 -12.04 -2.91
N VAL A 212 8.37 -12.87 -3.56
CA VAL A 212 8.78 -13.91 -4.49
C VAL A 212 8.57 -13.33 -5.88
N PHE A 213 9.67 -13.08 -6.58
CA PHE A 213 9.68 -12.48 -7.89
C PHE A 213 9.68 -13.55 -8.98
N GLY A 214 8.82 -13.38 -9.98
CA GLY A 214 8.82 -14.11 -11.23
C GLY A 214 8.48 -13.18 -12.39
N ALA A 215 8.68 -13.64 -13.62
CA ALA A 215 8.44 -12.85 -14.82
C ALA A 215 7.02 -12.26 -14.86
N ASP A 216 5.99 -13.07 -14.56
CA ASP A 216 4.59 -12.63 -14.76
C ASP A 216 3.85 -12.47 -13.43
N MET A 217 4.56 -12.65 -12.31
CA MET A 217 3.97 -12.72 -10.96
C MET A 217 4.93 -12.22 -9.88
N ILE A 218 4.40 -11.42 -8.96
CA ILE A 218 5.07 -11.07 -7.69
C ILE A 218 4.12 -11.47 -6.56
N GLU A 219 4.58 -12.31 -5.64
CA GLU A 219 3.78 -12.78 -4.49
C GLU A 219 4.47 -12.47 -3.17
N THR A 220 3.71 -12.04 -2.17
CA THR A 220 4.25 -11.85 -0.82
C THR A 220 4.42 -13.18 -0.11
N ALA A 221 5.56 -13.39 0.57
CA ALA A 221 5.90 -14.61 1.30
C ALA A 221 6.17 -14.35 2.79
N GLY A 222 5.21 -13.69 3.45
CA GLY A 222 5.30 -13.30 4.86
C GLY A 222 6.08 -12.01 5.10
N PHE A 223 6.21 -11.64 6.37
CA PHE A 223 6.84 -10.38 6.78
C PHE A 223 8.36 -10.48 6.93
N PHE A 224 9.02 -9.34 6.81
CA PHE A 224 10.35 -9.07 7.37
C PHE A 224 10.28 -7.83 8.27
N GLY A 225 11.31 -7.65 9.10
CA GLY A 225 11.32 -6.61 10.13
C GLY A 225 10.31 -6.90 11.25
N SER A 226 10.07 -5.89 12.09
CA SER A 226 9.29 -5.98 13.33
C SER A 226 7.77 -5.88 13.17
N TYR A 227 7.23 -5.53 12.00
CA TYR A 227 5.78 -5.39 11.82
C TYR A 227 5.02 -6.67 12.18
N GLY A 228 5.41 -7.81 11.59
CA GLY A 228 4.69 -9.07 11.77
C GLY A 228 4.72 -9.58 13.21
N ASP A 229 5.81 -9.30 13.93
CA ASP A 229 5.97 -9.69 15.34
C ASP A 229 5.19 -8.75 16.28
N THR A 230 5.13 -7.47 15.95
CA THR A 230 4.44 -6.45 16.76
C THR A 230 2.93 -6.49 16.57
N PHE A 231 2.47 -6.61 15.32
CA PHE A 231 1.07 -6.41 14.94
C PHE A 231 0.39 -7.68 14.41
N GLY A 232 1.17 -8.70 14.06
CA GLY A 232 0.64 -9.90 13.42
C GLY A 232 0.33 -9.68 11.94
N PRO A 233 -0.83 -10.16 11.43
CA PRO A 233 -1.21 -9.97 10.04
C PRO A 233 -1.38 -8.50 9.65
N TRP A 234 -1.42 -8.23 8.35
CA TRP A 234 -1.56 -6.87 7.81
C TRP A 234 -2.92 -6.30 8.15
N PHE A 235 -2.93 -5.22 8.94
CA PHE A 235 -4.14 -4.55 9.39
C PHE A 235 -5.03 -4.11 8.24
N THR A 236 -6.33 -4.13 8.48
CA THR A 236 -7.30 -3.33 7.71
C THR A 236 -7.34 -1.92 8.29
N GLY A 237 -7.69 -0.90 7.49
CA GLY A 237 -7.75 0.50 7.91
C GLY A 237 -8.57 0.71 9.20
N GLU A 238 -9.71 0.03 9.34
CA GLU A 238 -10.56 0.10 10.53
C GLU A 238 -9.97 -0.54 11.82
N ALA A 239 -8.91 -1.34 11.69
CA ALA A 239 -8.33 -2.11 12.78
C ALA A 239 -6.95 -1.61 13.22
N VAL A 240 -6.44 -0.54 12.61
CA VAL A 240 -5.17 0.06 13.05
C VAL A 240 -5.34 0.66 14.46
N PRO A 241 -4.29 0.63 15.29
CA PRO A 241 -4.32 1.25 16.61
C PRO A 241 -4.49 2.77 16.55
N THR A 242 -4.92 3.35 17.67
CA THR A 242 -4.99 4.80 17.86
C THR A 242 -3.62 5.35 18.24
N GLY A 243 -3.17 6.37 17.50
CA GLY A 243 -2.01 7.19 17.80
C GLY A 243 -2.38 8.50 18.48
N LEU A 244 -1.42 9.08 19.18
CA LEU A 244 -1.44 10.46 19.65
C LEU A 244 -0.41 11.24 18.83
N PHE A 245 -0.88 12.24 18.09
CA PHE A 245 -0.12 13.01 17.12
C PHE A 245 0.06 14.43 17.64
N TRP A 246 1.23 15.01 17.41
CA TRP A 246 1.50 16.40 17.74
C TRP A 246 1.13 17.30 16.56
N ASP A 247 0.19 18.21 16.79
CA ASP A 247 -0.16 19.27 15.84
C ASP A 247 0.91 20.36 15.93
N ASP A 248 1.81 20.39 14.94
CA ASP A 248 2.89 21.38 14.88
C ASP A 248 2.43 22.73 14.28
N GLY A 249 1.15 22.83 13.92
CA GLY A 249 0.53 23.98 13.27
C GLY A 249 1.04 24.22 11.85
N ASN A 250 1.66 23.22 11.21
CA ASN A 250 2.17 23.29 9.86
C ASN A 250 1.45 22.32 8.93
N ASP A 251 0.40 22.80 8.29
CA ASP A 251 -0.43 22.06 7.33
C ASP A 251 0.35 21.50 6.12
N ASP A 252 1.61 21.94 5.89
CA ASP A 252 2.46 21.45 4.80
C ASP A 252 3.18 20.11 5.13
N VAL A 253 3.16 19.66 6.40
CA VAL A 253 3.82 18.43 6.85
C VAL A 253 2.86 17.51 7.60
N GLU A 254 3.18 16.22 7.63
CA GLU A 254 2.41 15.23 8.37
C GLU A 254 2.70 15.32 9.87
N ASP A 255 1.64 15.36 10.68
CA ASP A 255 1.74 15.45 12.14
C ASP A 255 2.56 14.28 12.72
N PRO A 256 3.60 14.55 13.53
CA PRO A 256 4.42 13.49 14.09
C PRO A 256 3.67 12.64 15.11
N LEU A 257 3.68 11.32 14.91
CA LEU A 257 3.24 10.35 15.93
C LEU A 257 4.14 10.40 17.17
N ILE A 258 3.55 10.62 18.34
CA ILE A 258 4.24 10.78 19.64
C ILE A 258 4.12 9.54 20.52
N ALA A 259 2.90 9.01 20.60
CA ALA A 259 2.55 7.85 21.41
C ALA A 259 1.45 7.04 20.72
N TRP A 260 1.23 5.81 21.16
CA TRP A 260 0.12 4.99 20.70
C TRP A 260 -0.55 4.26 21.84
N ILE A 261 -1.84 3.98 21.66
CA ILE A 261 -2.69 3.29 22.63
C ILE A 261 -2.72 1.81 22.26
N LEU A 262 -2.27 0.97 23.19
CA LEU A 262 -2.28 -0.48 23.05
C LEU A 262 -3.71 -1.03 23.22
N ASP A 263 -3.95 -2.24 22.73
CA ASP A 263 -5.26 -2.92 22.84
C ASP A 263 -5.77 -3.08 24.28
N ASP A 264 -4.86 -3.13 25.26
CA ASP A 264 -5.20 -3.21 26.68
C ASP A 264 -5.41 -1.85 27.36
N GLY A 265 -5.35 -0.77 26.60
CA GLY A 265 -5.57 0.61 27.02
C GLY A 265 -4.33 1.32 27.57
N ARG A 266 -3.19 0.64 27.69
CA ARG A 266 -1.92 1.29 28.03
C ARG A 266 -1.48 2.25 26.93
N VAL A 267 -0.66 3.24 27.29
CA VAL A 267 -0.07 4.18 26.33
C VAL A 267 1.43 3.97 26.31
N GLU A 268 2.00 3.84 25.12
CA GLU A 268 3.44 3.78 24.92
C GLU A 268 3.89 5.02 24.14
N GLN A 269 4.66 5.86 24.81
CA GLN A 269 5.27 7.06 24.24
C GLN A 269 6.67 6.73 23.76
N ARG A 270 7.01 7.21 22.56
CA ARG A 270 8.34 7.04 21.95
C ARG A 270 8.99 8.33 21.51
N ARG A 271 8.21 9.40 21.38
CA ARG A 271 8.73 10.72 21.07
C ARG A 271 8.28 11.73 22.11
N ASP A 272 9.00 12.83 22.16
CA ASP A 272 8.72 13.97 23.02
C ASP A 272 8.86 15.25 22.20
N VAL A 273 8.34 16.35 22.71
CA VAL A 273 8.37 17.66 22.07
C VAL A 273 9.03 18.64 23.01
N GLU A 274 10.23 19.09 22.67
CA GLU A 274 10.98 20.08 23.46
C GLU A 274 11.17 21.35 22.62
N ASN A 275 10.68 22.49 23.12
CA ASN A 275 10.77 23.79 22.43
C ASN A 275 10.23 23.77 20.99
N GLY A 276 9.12 23.04 20.75
CA GLY A 276 8.51 22.90 19.43
C GLY A 276 9.32 22.03 18.46
N VAL A 277 10.20 21.17 18.99
CA VAL A 277 10.98 20.22 18.18
C VAL A 277 10.69 18.82 18.69
N VAL A 278 10.21 17.97 17.78
CA VAL A 278 10.03 16.54 18.08
C VAL A 278 11.39 15.86 18.17
N SER A 279 11.56 15.03 19.19
CA SER A 279 12.72 14.17 19.36
C SER A 279 12.28 12.77 19.78
N ASN A 280 13.11 11.78 19.51
CA ASN A 280 12.88 10.45 20.07
C ASN A 280 13.31 10.44 21.54
N LEU A 281 12.58 9.69 22.36
CA LEU A 281 13.12 9.23 23.64
C LEU A 281 14.42 8.45 23.41
N ALA A 282 15.21 8.27 24.47
CA ALA A 282 16.49 7.55 24.38
C ALA A 282 16.34 6.20 23.67
N GLU A 283 17.39 5.74 23.00
CA GLU A 283 17.39 4.46 22.28
C GLU A 283 16.97 3.31 23.20
N ASP A 284 16.05 2.46 22.73
CA ASP A 284 15.34 1.41 23.49
C ASP A 284 14.46 1.88 24.67
N ALA A 285 14.34 3.18 24.91
CA ALA A 285 13.44 3.73 25.91
C ALA A 285 12.07 4.03 25.31
N PHE A 286 11.05 3.39 25.85
CA PHE A 286 9.67 3.83 25.73
C PHE A 286 9.13 4.13 27.12
N ALA A 287 8.35 5.20 27.25
CA ALA A 287 7.60 5.47 28.47
C ALA A 287 6.25 4.77 28.36
N LEU A 288 5.97 3.89 29.32
CA LEU A 288 4.74 3.11 29.37
C LEU A 288 3.86 3.62 30.50
N PHE A 289 2.64 4.01 30.16
CA PHE A 289 1.62 4.49 31.08
C PHE A 289 0.51 3.43 31.19
N ALA A 290 -0.05 3.24 32.38
CA ALA A 290 -1.07 2.23 32.61
C ALA A 290 -2.35 2.50 31.84
N ASN A 291 -2.63 3.77 31.50
CA ASN A 291 -3.74 4.19 30.65
C ASN A 291 -3.58 5.65 30.18
N LEU A 292 -4.49 6.07 29.31
CA LEU A 292 -4.54 7.43 28.78
C LEU A 292 -4.67 8.53 29.86
N GLU A 293 -5.37 8.28 30.97
CA GLU A 293 -5.50 9.28 32.04
C GLU A 293 -4.20 9.49 32.81
N GLU A 294 -3.42 8.42 33.02
CA GLU A 294 -2.07 8.54 33.58
C GLU A 294 -1.14 9.32 32.64
N PHE A 295 -1.20 9.04 31.33
CA PHE A 295 -0.44 9.81 30.33
C PHE A 295 -0.81 11.30 30.37
N LYS A 296 -2.10 11.62 30.29
CA LYS A 296 -2.61 13.01 30.37
C LYS A 296 -2.18 13.78 31.61
N THR A 297 -2.04 13.09 32.75
CA THR A 297 -1.69 13.74 34.02
C THR A 297 -0.18 13.86 34.22
N THR A 298 0.58 12.92 33.69
CA THR A 298 2.05 12.90 33.79
C THR A 298 2.67 13.83 32.74
N GLU A 299 2.16 13.77 31.51
CA GLU A 299 2.62 14.52 30.34
C GLU A 299 1.62 15.63 29.99
N ALA A 300 1.12 16.36 30.99
CA ALA A 300 0.00 17.29 30.82
C ALA A 300 0.28 18.42 29.82
N ASP A 301 1.51 18.95 29.81
CA ASP A 301 1.91 20.01 28.89
C ASP A 301 2.01 19.48 27.46
N LEU A 302 2.64 18.31 27.26
CA LEU A 302 2.71 17.65 25.96
C LEU A 302 1.31 17.29 25.45
N PHE A 303 0.47 16.67 26.29
CA PHE A 303 -0.86 16.19 25.93
C PHE A 303 -1.79 17.33 25.46
N ALA A 304 -1.60 18.55 25.97
CA ALA A 304 -2.41 19.70 25.57
C ALA A 304 -2.34 20.00 24.07
N ASP A 305 -1.23 19.62 23.42
CA ASP A 305 -0.97 19.84 22.00
C ASP A 305 -1.12 18.55 21.16
N LEU A 306 -1.65 17.46 21.75
CA LEU A 306 -1.87 16.21 21.03
C LEU A 306 -3.34 16.02 20.63
N PHE A 307 -3.53 15.43 19.46
CA PHE A 307 -4.82 14.87 19.06
C PHE A 307 -4.73 13.35 18.85
N SER A 308 -5.86 12.66 18.96
CA SER A 308 -5.94 11.22 18.71
C SER A 308 -6.39 10.93 17.29
N GLY A 309 -5.68 10.05 16.60
CA GLY A 309 -6.01 9.60 15.25
C GLY A 309 -5.75 8.11 15.06
N ALA A 310 -6.24 7.54 13.96
CA ALA A 310 -5.80 6.21 13.54
C ALA A 310 -4.34 6.27 13.08
N ILE A 311 -3.57 5.19 13.25
CA ILE A 311 -2.25 5.07 12.61
C ILE A 311 -2.46 4.32 11.28
N GLU A 312 -3.15 4.96 10.34
CA GLU A 312 -3.59 4.39 9.06
C GLU A 312 -2.43 3.89 8.20
N ASP A 313 -1.24 4.45 8.40
CA ASP A 313 -0.02 4.01 7.75
C ASP A 313 0.38 2.56 8.08
N LEU A 314 -0.13 1.97 9.16
CA LEU A 314 0.01 0.53 9.45
C LEU A 314 -0.84 -0.37 8.53
N ALA A 315 -1.85 0.18 7.86
CA ALA A 315 -2.61 -0.49 6.81
C ALA A 315 -2.05 -0.21 5.41
N ASN A 316 -1.07 0.69 5.26
CA ASN A 316 -0.49 1.09 3.99
C ASN A 316 0.79 0.31 3.67
N VAL A 317 0.97 -0.10 2.41
CA VAL A 317 2.18 -0.74 1.92
C VAL A 317 2.60 -0.10 0.61
N ASN A 318 3.82 0.41 0.56
CA ASN A 318 4.42 0.92 -0.66
C ASN A 318 4.99 -0.25 -1.47
N MET A 319 4.46 -0.44 -2.68
CA MET A 319 4.91 -1.46 -3.61
C MET A 319 5.68 -0.79 -4.76
N ASN A 320 6.89 -1.29 -5.04
CA ASN A 320 7.76 -0.78 -6.10
C ASN A 320 8.26 -1.94 -6.94
N PHE A 321 8.13 -1.80 -8.26
CA PHE A 321 8.55 -2.73 -9.31
C PHE A 321 8.55 -1.97 -10.64
N ALA A 322 9.03 -2.60 -11.71
CA ALA A 322 8.81 -2.11 -13.07
C ALA A 322 8.18 -3.18 -13.96
N ILE A 323 7.46 -2.74 -14.99
CA ILE A 323 6.85 -3.59 -16.01
C ILE A 323 7.62 -3.40 -17.31
N ASP A 324 8.15 -4.50 -17.84
CA ASP A 324 8.73 -4.57 -19.16
C ASP A 324 7.66 -5.02 -20.19
N LEU A 325 7.59 -4.28 -21.29
CA LEU A 325 6.68 -4.51 -22.41
C LEU A 325 7.46 -4.82 -23.70
N THR A 326 8.76 -5.08 -23.60
CA THR A 326 9.62 -5.36 -24.75
C THR A 326 9.13 -6.61 -25.49
N GLY A 327 8.66 -6.41 -26.72
CA GLY A 327 8.11 -7.47 -27.55
C GLY A 327 6.64 -7.80 -27.28
N PHE A 328 5.96 -7.10 -26.36
CA PHE A 328 4.52 -7.24 -26.17
C PHE A 328 3.76 -6.63 -27.35
N ALA A 329 2.93 -7.43 -28.02
CA ALA A 329 2.17 -7.01 -29.19
C ALA A 329 0.66 -6.80 -28.93
N GLY A 330 0.23 -6.87 -27.66
CA GLY A 330 -1.17 -6.61 -27.29
C GLY A 330 -1.53 -5.11 -27.36
N GLU A 331 -2.83 -4.81 -27.44
CA GLU A 331 -3.39 -3.45 -27.38
C GLU A 331 -3.66 -2.97 -25.94
N SER A 332 -3.67 -3.91 -24.98
CA SER A 332 -3.73 -3.61 -23.56
C SER A 332 -3.19 -4.78 -22.75
N PHE A 333 -2.76 -4.51 -21.52
CA PHE A 333 -2.48 -5.52 -20.52
C PHE A 333 -3.22 -5.20 -19.22
N THR A 334 -3.27 -6.19 -18.33
CA THR A 334 -3.90 -6.09 -17.02
C THR A 334 -2.88 -6.40 -15.93
N LEU A 335 -2.76 -5.49 -14.97
CA LEU A 335 -2.13 -5.73 -13.68
C LEU A 335 -3.23 -6.12 -12.68
N ARG A 336 -3.22 -7.38 -12.27
CA ARG A 336 -4.16 -7.92 -11.28
C ARG A 336 -3.54 -7.90 -9.89
N VAL A 337 -4.24 -7.33 -8.92
CA VAL A 337 -3.94 -7.43 -7.48
C VAL A 337 -4.89 -8.43 -6.85
N THR A 338 -4.37 -9.47 -6.20
CA THR A 338 -5.15 -10.47 -5.47
C THR A 338 -4.75 -10.46 -4.01
N PRO A 339 -5.65 -10.12 -3.07
CA PRO A 339 -5.34 -10.21 -1.64
C PRO A 339 -5.18 -11.66 -1.20
N THR A 340 -4.33 -11.89 -0.20
CA THR A 340 -4.13 -13.20 0.43
C THR A 340 -4.76 -13.18 1.82
N PRO A 341 -5.90 -13.87 2.04
CA PRO A 341 -6.53 -13.92 3.35
C PRO A 341 -5.66 -14.62 4.39
N VAL A 342 -5.80 -14.24 5.66
CA VAL A 342 -5.20 -15.00 6.76
C VAL A 342 -5.83 -16.41 6.80
N PRO A 343 -5.03 -17.49 6.79
CA PRO A 343 -5.57 -18.85 6.88
C PRO A 343 -6.38 -19.02 8.16
N LEU A 344 -7.59 -19.58 8.04
CA LEU A 344 -8.37 -19.95 9.22
C LEU A 344 -7.58 -20.98 10.05
N PRO A 345 -7.53 -20.85 11.39
CA PRO A 345 -6.92 -21.87 12.21
C PRO A 345 -7.57 -23.22 11.93
N ALA A 346 -6.76 -24.27 11.78
CA ALA A 346 -7.19 -25.61 11.38
C ALA A 346 -8.29 -26.23 12.26
N THR A 347 -8.59 -25.63 13.42
CA THR A 347 -9.63 -26.04 14.37
C THR A 347 -11.02 -25.48 14.07
N ALA A 348 -11.15 -24.43 13.24
CA ALA A 348 -12.44 -23.82 12.92
C ALA A 348 -13.42 -24.78 12.19
N PRO A 349 -12.99 -25.61 11.22
CA PRO A 349 -13.86 -26.62 10.61
C PRO A 349 -14.31 -27.70 11.61
N LEU A 350 -13.43 -28.09 12.55
CA LEU A 350 -13.73 -29.09 13.57
C LEU A 350 -14.80 -28.61 14.56
N LEU A 351 -14.81 -27.32 14.87
CA LEU A 351 -15.80 -26.70 15.76
C LEU A 351 -17.19 -26.66 15.12
N LEU A 352 -17.27 -26.35 13.82
CA LEU A 352 -18.52 -26.39 13.05
C LEU A 352 -19.08 -27.81 12.90
N VAL A 353 -18.22 -28.80 12.63
CA VAL A 353 -18.62 -30.23 12.59
C VAL A 353 -19.06 -30.71 13.97
N GLY A 354 -18.37 -30.30 15.04
CA GLY A 354 -18.72 -30.61 16.42
C GLY A 354 -20.11 -30.08 16.81
N ILE A 355 -20.43 -28.83 16.47
CA ILE A 355 -21.75 -28.23 16.71
C ILE A 355 -22.84 -28.95 15.89
N GLY A 356 -22.56 -29.26 14.63
CA GLY A 356 -23.49 -30.03 13.77
C GLY A 356 -23.80 -31.43 14.33
N ALA A 357 -22.79 -32.13 14.85
CA ALA A 357 -22.96 -33.43 15.49
C ALA A 357 -23.80 -33.34 16.78
N ILE A 358 -23.57 -32.32 17.62
CA ILE A 358 -24.36 -32.10 18.84
C ILE A 358 -25.83 -31.77 18.51
N ALA A 359 -26.08 -30.97 17.48
CA ALA A 359 -27.43 -30.67 17.01
C ALA A 359 -28.17 -31.91 16.49
N MET A 360 -27.49 -32.79 15.72
CA MET A 360 -28.07 -34.06 15.28
C MET A 360 -28.35 -35.03 16.44
N ILE A 361 -27.45 -35.11 17.44
CA ILE A 361 -27.64 -35.95 18.62
C ILE A 361 -28.83 -35.46 19.46
N ARG A 362 -29.00 -34.14 19.64
CA ARG A 362 -30.17 -33.55 20.30
C ARG A 362 -31.46 -33.80 19.51
N ARG A 363 -31.42 -33.74 18.18
CA ARG A 363 -32.58 -34.00 17.33
C ARG A 363 -33.03 -35.47 17.40
N ARG A 364 -32.08 -36.43 17.41
CA ARG A 364 -32.37 -37.88 17.57
C ARG A 364 -32.92 -38.25 18.95
N LYS A 365 -32.53 -37.54 20.02
CA LYS A 365 -33.08 -37.78 21.37
C LYS A 365 -34.53 -37.31 21.52
N ARG A 366 -34.97 -36.29 20.76
CA ARG A 366 -36.37 -35.83 20.78
C ARG A 366 -37.33 -36.75 20.00
N THR A 367 -36.85 -37.49 19.00
CA THR A 367 -37.71 -38.38 18.19
C THR A 367 -37.99 -39.75 18.82
N LYS A 368 -37.29 -40.12 19.90
CA LYS A 368 -37.49 -41.40 20.62
C LYS A 368 -38.39 -41.29 21.87
N ALA A 369 -38.96 -40.12 22.13
CA ALA A 369 -39.92 -39.90 23.21
C ALA A 369 -41.33 -39.73 22.63
N ILE A 370 -41.91 -40.83 22.12
CA ILE A 370 -43.34 -41.05 21.89
C ILE A 370 -43.64 -42.49 22.28
#